data_AF-A0A352PKM7-F1
#
_entry.id   AF-A0A352PKM7-F1
#
_cell.length_a   1.000
_cell.length_b   1.000
_cell.length_c   1.000
_cell.angle_alpha   90.00
_cell.angle_beta   90.00
_cell.angle_gamma   90.00
#
_symmetry.space_group_name_H-M   'P 1'
#
loop_
_entity.id
_entity.type
_entity.pdbx_description
1 polymer ?
#
loop_
_entity_poly.entity_id
_entity_poly.type
_entity_poly.pdbx_seq_one_letter_code
_entity_poly.pdbx_strand_id
1 'polypeptide(L)'
;MKLSARGFTLIELLVVISILGLLSTIGLSVFTNAQKKARDVRKKVDVASIAKALEMKFKYDTQKYQKLNDEDFGSGGIPKPPGGGNYNYISEGRKSNTPFTAETADFTVCADLEADNPNPGLSCTSQRPGCFCVSALQKKLASTGGGSGIPSGELPQESCDRTGSLSDSSLVGYWKMDESSWVVNSFDVIDSAKGHNAKSTINPNPPDPALVAGKTIAFGNAGGFYGNQYLEAPDSGDFQIEDDMSISLWYKSTGATQQGLVAKWGGAYLIGMLGNDPSNFIIDWRYTHTVDINTGATDTIFLNSSPGKIPTLNTWYHIAGVKKGNSDGTVSLEIYVNGQKDDQAHLYYDPPSCSGCRQDWGAGPVPAQYAKIYKANGVPLYIGKWGGYGLPAYGFIDDVRIYKKALSAAEVGLLFNGGDGCFP
;
A
#
# COMPACT_ATOMS: atom_id res chain seq x y z
N MET A 1 -14.87 -70.06 12.75
CA MET A 1 -13.42 -69.81 12.86
C MET A 1 -13.25 -68.51 13.65
N LYS A 2 -12.86 -68.56 14.94
CA LYS A 2 -12.63 -67.35 15.75
C LYS A 2 -11.26 -66.80 15.38
N LEU A 3 -11.20 -65.60 14.80
CA LEU A 3 -9.94 -64.88 14.55
C LEU A 3 -9.34 -64.45 15.90
N SER A 4 -8.16 -64.97 16.22
CA SER A 4 -7.40 -64.57 17.41
C SER A 4 -6.95 -63.12 17.26
N ALA A 5 -7.40 -62.24 18.16
CA ALA A 5 -6.84 -60.89 18.27
C ALA A 5 -5.36 -61.00 18.62
N ARG A 6 -4.47 -60.54 17.74
CA ARG A 6 -3.04 -60.44 18.00
C ARG A 6 -2.84 -59.26 18.96
N GLY A 7 -2.33 -59.54 20.16
CA GLY A 7 -1.92 -58.50 21.12
C GLY A 7 -0.61 -57.85 20.69
N PHE A 8 -0.42 -56.57 21.04
CA PHE A 8 0.82 -55.84 20.82
C PHE A 8 1.96 -56.43 21.66
N THR A 9 3.17 -56.46 21.09
CA THR A 9 4.37 -56.84 21.84
C THR A 9 4.83 -55.70 22.76
N LEU A 10 5.54 -56.04 23.83
CA LEU A 10 6.05 -55.06 24.81
C LEU A 10 6.99 -54.05 24.12
N ILE A 11 7.81 -54.51 23.17
CA ILE A 11 8.73 -53.65 22.42
C ILE A 11 8.00 -52.68 21.49
N GLU A 12 6.90 -53.10 20.84
CA GLU A 12 6.09 -52.22 19.99
C GLU A 12 5.45 -51.10 20.82
N LEU A 13 4.91 -51.42 22.00
CA LEU A 13 4.33 -50.41 22.89
C LEU A 13 5.40 -49.40 23.34
N LEU A 14 6.61 -49.87 23.67
CA LEU A 14 7.71 -49.02 24.12
C LEU A 14 8.16 -48.05 23.01
N VAL A 15 8.28 -48.53 21.77
CA VAL A 15 8.65 -47.68 20.63
C VAL A 15 7.58 -46.62 20.37
N VAL A 16 6.29 -46.97 20.43
CA VAL A 16 5.19 -46.03 20.19
C VAL A 16 5.18 -44.90 21.22
N ILE A 17 5.28 -45.21 22.51
CA ILE A 17 5.30 -44.17 23.55
C ILE A 17 6.53 -43.27 23.43
N SER A 18 7.67 -43.80 22.97
CA SER A 18 8.88 -43.01 22.75
C SER A 18 8.73 -42.01 21.59
N ILE A 19 8.11 -42.44 20.47
CA ILE A 19 7.82 -41.57 19.32
C ILE A 19 6.78 -40.51 19.70
N LEU A 20 5.71 -40.89 20.41
CA LEU A 20 4.70 -39.95 20.89
C LEU A 20 5.30 -38.91 21.84
N GLY A 21 6.20 -39.32 22.75
CA GLY A 21 6.94 -38.41 23.63
C GLY A 21 7.77 -37.39 22.85
N LEU A 22 8.55 -37.85 21.87
CA LEU A 22 9.35 -36.98 21.01
C LEU A 22 8.47 -35.99 20.21
N LEU A 23 7.46 -36.49 19.51
CA LEU A 23 6.56 -35.65 18.71
C LEU A 23 5.80 -34.62 19.55
N SER A 24 5.40 -34.98 20.77
CA SER A 24 4.70 -34.07 21.68
C SER A 24 5.56 -32.86 22.07
N THR A 25 6.86 -33.06 22.33
CA THR A 25 7.76 -31.95 22.67
C THR A 25 7.97 -30.98 21.51
N ILE A 26 8.16 -31.50 20.29
CA ILE A 26 8.31 -30.67 19.09
C ILE A 26 7.01 -29.92 18.79
N GLY A 27 5.87 -30.61 18.81
CA GLY A 27 4.56 -30.02 18.52
C GLY A 27 4.20 -28.85 19.46
N LEU A 28 4.50 -28.96 20.76
CA LEU A 28 4.19 -27.91 21.73
C LEU A 28 5.01 -26.62 21.48
N SER A 29 6.29 -26.76 21.10
CA SER A 29 7.15 -25.62 20.80
C SER A 29 6.69 -24.83 19.56
N VAL A 30 6.24 -25.54 18.52
CA VAL A 30 5.70 -24.93 17.30
C VAL A 30 4.38 -24.23 17.58
N PHE A 31 3.50 -24.88 18.33
CA PHE A 31 2.19 -24.34 18.67
C PHE A 31 2.28 -23.07 19.52
N THR A 32 3.15 -23.06 20.53
CA THR A 32 3.36 -21.87 21.38
C THR A 32 3.92 -20.68 20.58
N ASN A 33 4.85 -20.91 19.65
CA ASN A 33 5.36 -19.87 18.77
C ASN A 33 4.29 -19.36 17.78
N ALA A 34 3.45 -20.24 17.24
CA ALA A 34 2.33 -19.84 16.38
C ALA A 34 1.33 -18.96 17.14
N GLN A 35 1.00 -19.31 18.39
CA GLN A 35 0.13 -18.50 19.24
C GLN A 35 0.73 -17.12 19.55
N LYS A 36 2.04 -17.03 19.83
CA LYS A 36 2.73 -15.74 20.03
C LYS A 36 2.61 -14.85 18.79
N LYS A 37 2.88 -15.40 17.61
CA LYS A 37 2.75 -14.67 16.34
C LYS A 37 1.32 -14.18 16.09
N ALA A 38 0.31 -15.02 16.36
CA ALA A 38 -1.09 -14.61 16.22
C ALA A 38 -1.46 -13.46 17.17
N ARG A 39 -0.99 -13.50 18.44
CA ARG A 39 -1.18 -12.39 19.39
C ARG A 39 -0.47 -11.12 18.93
N ASP A 40 0.74 -11.23 18.41
CA ASP A 40 1.50 -10.08 17.92
C ASP A 40 0.83 -9.41 16.72
N VAL A 41 0.28 -10.20 15.78
CA VAL A 41 -0.54 -9.67 14.68
C VAL A 41 -1.74 -8.91 15.24
N ARG A 42 -2.45 -9.47 16.22
CA ARG A 42 -3.58 -8.80 16.85
C ARG A 42 -3.18 -7.49 17.52
N LYS A 43 -2.05 -7.48 18.26
CA LYS A 43 -1.53 -6.28 18.91
C LYS A 43 -1.21 -5.15 17.93
N LYS A 44 -0.62 -5.48 16.77
CA LYS A 44 -0.34 -4.52 15.71
C LYS A 44 -1.63 -3.89 15.16
N VAL A 45 -2.64 -4.71 14.89
CA VAL A 45 -3.96 -4.25 14.42
C VAL A 45 -4.64 -3.33 15.43
N ASP A 46 -4.60 -3.68 16.71
CA ASP A 46 -5.20 -2.87 17.77
C ASP A 46 -4.48 -1.51 17.91
N VAL A 47 -3.14 -1.50 17.95
CA VAL A 47 -2.34 -0.25 18.02
C VAL A 47 -2.62 0.65 16.82
N ALA A 48 -2.67 0.11 15.60
CA ALA A 48 -3.00 0.87 14.40
C ALA A 48 -4.43 1.45 14.47
N SER A 49 -5.39 0.67 14.97
CA SER A 49 -6.78 1.12 15.15
C SER A 49 -6.90 2.26 16.15
N ILE A 50 -6.15 2.18 17.26
CA ILE A 50 -6.09 3.24 18.28
C ILE A 50 -5.46 4.51 17.70
N ALA A 51 -4.35 4.40 16.98
CA ALA A 51 -3.71 5.53 16.32
C ALA A 51 -4.63 6.20 15.31
N LYS A 52 -5.33 5.42 14.47
CA LYS A 52 -6.33 5.94 13.52
C LYS A 52 -7.46 6.68 14.20
N ALA A 53 -7.97 6.16 15.32
CA ALA A 53 -9.01 6.84 16.10
C ALA A 53 -8.53 8.19 16.65
N LEU A 54 -7.26 8.27 17.10
CA LEU A 54 -6.65 9.54 17.51
C LEU A 54 -6.53 10.49 16.32
N GLU A 55 -6.04 10.03 15.16
CA GLU A 55 -5.93 10.86 13.95
C GLU A 55 -7.26 11.46 13.50
N MET A 56 -8.34 10.67 13.52
CA MET A 56 -9.70 11.18 13.21
C MET A 56 -10.20 12.21 14.22
N LYS A 57 -9.62 12.25 15.41
CA LYS A 57 -10.00 13.14 16.52
C LYS A 57 -9.03 14.31 16.71
N PHE A 58 -8.19 14.59 15.72
CA PHE A 58 -7.38 15.80 15.69
C PHE A 58 -8.24 17.05 15.43
N LYS A 59 -8.07 18.10 16.26
CA LYS A 59 -8.70 19.40 16.08
C LYS A 59 -7.69 20.39 15.49
N TYR A 60 -7.98 20.88 14.29
CA TYR A 60 -7.13 21.87 13.61
C TYR A 60 -7.08 23.22 14.36
N ASP A 61 -8.19 23.67 14.96
CA ASP A 61 -8.26 24.95 15.66
C ASP A 61 -7.35 25.02 16.89
N THR A 62 -7.24 23.91 17.63
CA THR A 62 -6.43 23.81 18.85
C THR A 62 -5.09 23.12 18.64
N GLN A 63 -4.87 22.55 17.45
CA GLN A 63 -3.73 21.67 17.12
C GLN A 63 -3.51 20.54 18.13
N LYS A 64 -4.61 19.91 18.58
CA LYS A 64 -4.56 18.85 19.59
C LYS A 64 -5.42 17.66 19.21
N TYR A 65 -4.95 16.49 19.61
CA TYR A 65 -5.70 15.24 19.61
C TYR A 65 -6.66 15.22 20.79
N GLN A 66 -7.93 14.93 20.54
CA GLN A 66 -8.88 14.75 21.62
C GLN A 66 -8.71 13.38 22.30
N LYS A 67 -9.15 13.29 23.56
CA LYS A 67 -9.19 12.03 24.30
C LYS A 67 -10.00 10.96 23.56
N LEU A 68 -9.56 9.71 23.68
CA LEU A 68 -10.31 8.54 23.24
C LEU A 68 -11.38 8.18 24.27
N ASN A 69 -12.54 7.76 23.80
CA ASN A 69 -13.62 7.15 24.58
C ASN A 69 -13.94 5.76 24.01
N ASP A 70 -14.61 4.93 24.81
CA ASP A 70 -14.99 3.58 24.39
C ASP A 70 -15.93 3.58 23.17
N GLU A 71 -16.72 4.64 22.98
CA GLU A 71 -17.62 4.77 21.82
C GLU A 71 -16.89 5.04 20.50
N ASP A 72 -15.61 5.43 20.54
CA ASP A 72 -14.81 5.67 19.33
C ASP A 72 -14.49 4.37 18.56
N PHE A 73 -14.81 3.21 19.15
CA PHE A 73 -14.55 1.90 18.59
C PHE A 73 -15.86 1.10 18.49
N GLY A 74 -16.15 0.53 17.31
CA GLY A 74 -17.37 -0.26 17.09
C GLY A 74 -17.51 -1.51 17.97
N SER A 75 -16.44 -1.89 18.68
CA SER A 75 -16.43 -2.94 19.71
C SER A 75 -16.96 -2.49 21.09
N GLY A 76 -17.30 -1.21 21.26
CA GLY A 76 -17.78 -0.66 22.55
C GLY A 76 -16.69 -0.56 23.61
N GLY A 77 -15.43 -0.42 23.19
CA GLY A 77 -14.28 -0.33 24.08
C GLY A 77 -12.98 -0.12 23.34
N ILE A 78 -12.06 0.65 23.94
CA ILE A 78 -10.71 0.84 23.42
C ILE A 78 -9.99 -0.53 23.34
N PRO A 79 -9.40 -0.90 22.18
CA PRO A 79 -8.72 -2.17 22.00
C PRO A 79 -7.65 -2.46 23.06
N LYS A 80 -7.56 -3.72 23.50
CA LYS A 80 -6.64 -4.18 24.55
C LYS A 80 -5.81 -5.38 24.08
N PRO A 81 -4.56 -5.51 24.55
CA PRO A 81 -3.71 -6.63 24.17
C PRO A 81 -4.30 -7.99 24.56
N PRO A 82 -4.10 -9.03 23.74
CA PRO A 82 -4.39 -10.41 24.12
C PRO A 82 -3.59 -10.78 25.39
N GLY A 83 -4.29 -11.06 26.48
CA GLY A 83 -3.69 -11.23 27.81
C GLY A 83 -4.14 -10.20 28.84
N GLY A 84 -4.87 -9.16 28.41
CA GLY A 84 -5.40 -8.11 29.29
C GLY A 84 -4.40 -6.98 29.53
N GLY A 85 -4.85 -5.96 30.27
CA GLY A 85 -4.11 -4.69 30.42
C GLY A 85 -4.38 -3.73 29.26
N ASN A 86 -3.45 -2.80 29.03
CA ASN A 86 -3.54 -1.76 28.02
C ASN A 86 -2.21 -1.67 27.24
N TYR A 87 -2.26 -1.04 26.07
CA TYR A 87 -1.06 -0.66 25.33
C TYR A 87 -0.30 0.48 26.02
N ASN A 88 0.95 0.70 25.61
CA ASN A 88 1.75 1.82 26.11
C ASN A 88 1.42 3.07 25.29
N TYR A 89 1.14 4.17 25.95
CA TYR A 89 0.83 5.47 25.37
C TYR A 89 1.92 6.46 25.76
N ILE A 90 2.36 7.27 24.81
CA ILE A 90 3.35 8.31 25.03
C ILE A 90 2.80 9.61 24.46
N SER A 91 2.76 10.67 25.24
CA SER A 91 2.47 12.02 24.76
C SER A 91 3.29 13.03 25.54
N GLU A 92 3.79 14.05 24.85
CA GLU A 92 4.52 15.18 25.42
C GLU A 92 5.73 14.69 26.26
N GLY A 93 6.36 13.61 25.79
CA GLY A 93 7.47 12.93 26.47
C GLY A 93 7.10 12.09 27.70
N ARG A 94 5.81 12.00 28.06
CA ARG A 94 5.30 11.26 29.22
C ARG A 94 4.77 9.90 28.79
N LYS A 95 5.13 8.87 29.53
CA LYS A 95 4.69 7.49 29.31
C LYS A 95 3.47 7.19 30.20
N SER A 96 2.51 6.48 29.64
CA SER A 96 1.27 6.06 30.28
C SER A 96 0.91 4.65 29.85
N ASN A 97 0.28 3.88 30.73
CA ASN A 97 -0.32 2.59 30.41
C ASN A 97 -1.85 2.68 30.38
N THR A 98 -2.40 3.87 30.22
CA THR A 98 -3.81 4.13 29.97
C THR A 98 -3.95 5.10 28.79
N PRO A 99 -5.06 5.02 28.04
CA PRO A 99 -5.39 6.01 27.03
C PRO A 99 -5.34 7.44 27.59
N PHE A 100 -5.06 8.42 26.72
CA PHE A 100 -4.97 9.82 27.13
C PHE A 100 -6.30 10.30 27.71
N THR A 101 -6.24 10.87 28.92
CA THR A 101 -7.42 11.38 29.63
C THR A 101 -7.69 12.86 29.36
N ALA A 102 -6.82 13.51 28.60
CA ALA A 102 -6.89 14.92 28.22
C ALA A 102 -6.45 15.09 26.76
N GLU A 103 -6.72 16.26 26.18
CA GLU A 103 -6.22 16.60 24.84
C GLU A 103 -4.69 16.68 24.84
N THR A 104 -4.04 16.15 23.81
CA THR A 104 -2.57 16.11 23.70
C THR A 104 -2.09 16.72 22.39
N ALA A 105 -0.91 17.35 22.40
CA ALA A 105 -0.31 17.87 21.16
C ALA A 105 0.26 16.77 20.25
N ASP A 106 0.52 15.59 20.82
CA ASP A 106 1.07 14.43 20.12
C ASP A 106 0.61 13.12 20.75
N PHE A 107 0.96 12.02 20.10
CA PHE A 107 0.84 10.70 20.70
C PHE A 107 1.85 9.73 20.09
N THR A 108 2.09 8.63 20.79
CA THR A 108 2.65 7.40 20.28
C THR A 108 2.02 6.25 21.05
N VAL A 109 1.52 5.24 20.35
CA VAL A 109 0.94 4.04 20.95
C VAL A 109 1.82 2.86 20.58
N CYS A 110 2.22 2.06 21.56
CA CYS A 110 3.18 0.99 21.41
C CYS A 110 2.64 -0.34 21.97
N ALA A 111 2.98 -1.43 21.29
CA ALA A 111 2.78 -2.80 21.72
C ALA A 111 4.11 -3.57 21.85
N ASP A 112 4.22 -4.31 22.96
CA ASP A 112 5.28 -5.29 23.17
C ASP A 112 4.96 -6.59 22.40
N LEU A 113 5.86 -6.97 21.49
CA LEU A 113 5.77 -8.21 20.71
C LEU A 113 6.42 -9.39 21.45
N GLU A 114 5.97 -10.61 21.17
CA GLU A 114 6.36 -11.83 21.90
C GLU A 114 7.23 -12.80 21.08
N ALA A 115 7.00 -12.91 19.77
CA ALA A 115 7.61 -13.98 18.96
C ALA A 115 9.10 -13.78 18.70
N ASP A 116 9.57 -12.53 18.65
CA ASP A 116 10.93 -12.16 18.22
C ASP A 116 11.48 -10.96 19.03
N ASN A 117 11.11 -10.86 20.31
CA ASN A 117 11.57 -9.77 21.17
C ASN A 117 12.90 -10.14 21.85
N PRO A 118 14.04 -9.54 21.46
CA PRO A 118 15.33 -9.82 22.09
C PRO A 118 15.44 -9.26 23.51
N ASN A 119 14.47 -8.44 23.94
CA ASN A 119 14.48 -7.70 25.19
C ASN A 119 13.17 -7.88 25.99
N PRO A 120 12.78 -9.11 26.36
CA PRO A 120 11.57 -9.35 27.11
C PRO A 120 11.68 -8.68 28.50
N GLY A 121 10.75 -7.76 28.81
CA GLY A 121 10.69 -7.04 30.08
C GLY A 121 11.04 -5.53 30.01
N LEU A 122 11.60 -5.05 28.89
CA LEU A 122 11.75 -3.62 28.67
C LEU A 122 10.47 -3.06 28.04
N SER A 123 9.80 -2.12 28.72
CA SER A 123 8.57 -1.48 28.23
C SER A 123 8.74 -0.86 26.84
N CYS A 124 7.84 -1.20 25.93
CA CYS A 124 7.85 -0.68 24.59
C CYS A 124 7.40 0.77 24.51
N THR A 125 8.34 1.69 24.26
CA THR A 125 8.07 3.14 24.23
C THR A 125 8.62 3.86 23.00
N SER A 126 9.26 3.12 22.10
CA SER A 126 9.79 3.60 20.82
C SER A 126 10.00 2.41 19.88
N GLN A 127 10.10 2.68 18.58
CA GLN A 127 10.31 1.64 17.58
C GLN A 127 11.68 0.97 17.77
N ARG A 128 11.69 -0.35 17.98
CA ARG A 128 12.89 -1.20 18.10
C ARG A 128 12.52 -2.68 17.90
N PRO A 129 13.49 -3.61 17.74
CA PRO A 129 13.18 -5.04 17.69
C PRO A 129 12.36 -5.50 18.91
N GLY A 130 11.26 -6.22 18.69
CA GLY A 130 10.30 -6.61 19.73
C GLY A 130 9.25 -5.56 20.09
N CYS A 131 9.24 -4.42 19.39
CA CYS A 131 8.36 -3.28 19.64
C CYS A 131 7.62 -2.86 18.37
N PHE A 132 6.33 -2.57 18.49
CA PHE A 132 5.56 -1.94 17.42
C PHE A 132 4.92 -0.66 17.93
N CYS A 133 5.33 0.49 17.39
CA CYS A 133 4.85 1.81 17.79
C CYS A 133 4.31 2.59 16.59
N VAL A 134 3.17 3.27 16.78
CA VAL A 134 2.57 4.20 15.82
C VAL A 134 2.45 5.57 16.49
N SER A 135 2.92 6.62 15.82
CA SER A 135 3.00 7.98 16.34
C SER A 135 2.06 8.93 15.61
N ALA A 136 1.73 10.05 16.26
CA ALA A 136 0.97 11.16 15.71
C ALA A 136 1.56 11.66 14.39
N LEU A 137 0.71 11.77 13.37
CA LEU A 137 1.04 12.37 12.08
C LEU A 137 1.13 13.90 12.23
N GLN A 138 0.05 14.54 12.71
CA GLN A 138 -0.17 16.00 12.69
C GLN A 138 0.82 16.85 13.52
N LYS A 139 1.56 16.29 14.48
CA LYS A 139 2.53 17.06 15.30
C LYS A 139 3.71 17.60 14.47
N LYS A 140 4.00 16.99 13.31
CA LYS A 140 5.15 17.38 12.48
C LYS A 140 4.97 18.75 11.81
N LEU A 141 3.75 19.31 11.83
CA LEU A 141 3.41 20.63 11.26
C LEU A 141 3.60 21.83 12.20
N ALA A 142 3.79 21.64 13.52
CA ALA A 142 3.74 22.74 14.50
C ALA A 142 5.11 23.31 14.93
N SER A 143 6.25 22.69 14.58
CA SER A 143 7.58 23.11 15.09
C SER A 143 8.42 23.95 14.13
N THR A 144 7.90 24.41 12.99
CA THR A 144 8.63 25.33 12.10
C THR A 144 8.37 26.79 12.48
N GLY A 145 8.76 27.15 13.70
CA GLY A 145 8.65 28.51 14.23
C GLY A 145 9.85 28.87 15.10
N GLY A 146 10.94 29.29 14.46
CA GLY A 146 11.99 30.12 15.08
C GLY A 146 13.27 29.41 15.52
N GLY A 147 14.41 29.93 15.04
CA GLY A 147 15.68 29.87 15.78
C GLY A 147 16.75 28.93 15.22
N SER A 148 17.67 29.54 14.47
CA SER A 148 19.07 29.15 14.23
C SER A 148 19.66 27.95 14.99
N GLY A 149 20.27 27.04 14.24
CA GLY A 149 21.22 26.04 14.74
C GLY A 149 20.85 24.62 14.31
N ILE A 150 21.48 24.14 13.24
CA ILE A 150 21.49 22.71 12.90
C ILE A 150 22.73 22.11 13.59
N PRO A 151 22.59 21.25 14.62
CA PRO A 151 23.62 20.28 14.92
C PRO A 151 23.40 19.07 14.02
N SER A 152 24.43 18.75 13.27
CA SER A 152 24.61 17.51 12.52
C SER A 152 24.47 16.29 13.42
N GLY A 153 23.73 15.29 12.94
CA GLY A 153 23.77 13.92 13.46
C GLY A 153 22.45 13.42 14.04
N GLU A 154 21.53 13.04 13.15
CA GLU A 154 20.65 11.85 13.22
C GLU A 154 19.58 11.98 12.12
N LEU A 155 19.91 11.54 10.91
CA LEU A 155 18.92 10.97 10.01
C LEU A 155 19.06 9.45 10.22
N PRO A 156 18.02 8.79 10.72
CA PRO A 156 17.18 8.07 9.76
C PRO A 156 15.70 8.00 10.18
N GLN A 157 14.77 7.96 9.22
CA GLN A 157 13.65 7.03 9.32
C GLN A 157 13.03 6.74 7.94
N GLU A 158 13.24 5.49 7.56
CA GLU A 158 12.94 4.78 6.31
C GLU A 158 11.45 4.74 5.95
N SER A 159 11.15 4.46 4.67
CA SER A 159 9.83 4.14 4.11
C SER A 159 8.99 3.26 5.02
N CYS A 160 7.74 3.67 5.21
CA CYS A 160 6.91 3.18 6.31
C CYS A 160 6.19 1.84 6.07
N ASP A 161 6.47 1.09 4.99
CA ASP A 161 6.20 -0.37 5.02
C ASP A 161 7.27 -1.09 5.86
N ARG A 162 7.23 -0.84 7.17
CA ARG A 162 8.12 -1.45 8.16
C ARG A 162 7.83 -2.95 8.37
N THR A 163 6.80 -3.47 7.72
CA THR A 163 6.35 -4.86 7.88
C THR A 163 6.71 -5.76 6.70
N GLY A 164 7.12 -5.20 5.56
CA GLY A 164 7.21 -5.95 4.31
C GLY A 164 5.84 -6.50 3.92
N SER A 165 4.78 -5.71 4.11
CA SER A 165 3.40 -6.11 3.86
C SER A 165 3.29 -6.62 2.43
N LEU A 166 2.92 -7.89 2.29
CA LEU A 166 2.80 -8.58 1.00
C LEU A 166 4.08 -8.60 0.15
N SER A 167 5.25 -8.71 0.76
CA SER A 167 6.54 -8.89 0.06
C SER A 167 6.77 -10.32 -0.49
N ASP A 168 5.72 -11.01 -0.93
CA ASP A 168 5.85 -12.36 -1.48
C ASP A 168 6.45 -12.37 -2.90
N SER A 169 6.67 -13.57 -3.45
CA SER A 169 7.32 -13.74 -4.76
C SER A 169 6.57 -13.12 -5.94
N SER A 170 5.30 -12.76 -5.77
CA SER A 170 4.52 -12.07 -6.80
C SER A 170 4.81 -10.57 -6.88
N LEU A 171 5.43 -9.97 -5.86
CA LEU A 171 5.86 -8.57 -5.90
C LEU A 171 7.03 -8.43 -6.90
N VAL A 172 6.80 -7.65 -7.95
CA VAL A 172 7.74 -7.49 -9.07
C VAL A 172 8.22 -6.07 -9.30
N GLY A 173 7.61 -5.08 -8.67
CA GLY A 173 8.10 -3.71 -8.61
C GLY A 173 7.65 -3.04 -7.34
N TYR A 174 8.55 -2.33 -6.66
CA TYR A 174 8.27 -1.58 -5.44
C TYR A 174 9.15 -0.33 -5.31
N TRP A 175 8.59 0.83 -5.66
CA TRP A 175 9.23 2.13 -5.49
C TRP A 175 8.65 2.85 -4.27
N LYS A 176 9.48 2.90 -3.21
CA LYS A 176 9.18 3.49 -1.91
C LYS A 176 9.30 5.00 -1.86
N MET A 177 10.07 5.57 -2.79
CA MET A 177 10.34 7.00 -2.90
C MET A 177 10.97 7.67 -1.66
N ASP A 178 11.66 6.88 -0.83
CA ASP A 178 12.23 7.32 0.45
C ASP A 178 13.73 7.62 0.39
N GLU A 179 14.31 7.65 -0.81
CA GLU A 179 15.72 8.01 -0.96
C GLU A 179 15.96 9.47 -0.59
N SER A 180 17.11 9.74 0.03
CA SER A 180 17.44 11.09 0.53
C SER A 180 17.54 12.14 -0.58
N SER A 181 17.74 11.72 -1.82
CA SER A 181 17.86 12.57 -3.00
C SER A 181 17.75 11.74 -4.28
N TRP A 182 17.20 12.33 -5.34
CA TRP A 182 17.23 11.75 -6.68
C TRP A 182 18.10 12.58 -7.61
N VAL A 183 19.00 11.95 -8.35
CA VAL A 183 19.76 12.61 -9.42
C VAL A 183 18.99 12.48 -10.73
N VAL A 184 18.83 13.60 -11.43
CA VAL A 184 18.15 13.65 -12.72
C VAL A 184 18.83 12.72 -13.72
N ASN A 185 18.03 11.89 -14.38
CA ASN A 185 18.45 10.86 -15.34
C ASN A 185 19.36 9.76 -14.76
N SER A 186 19.45 9.63 -13.44
CA SER A 186 20.11 8.50 -12.76
C SER A 186 19.08 7.54 -12.19
N PHE A 187 19.40 6.25 -12.18
CA PHE A 187 18.55 5.16 -11.68
C PHE A 187 18.60 5.04 -10.14
N ASP A 188 18.37 6.16 -9.47
CA ASP A 188 18.53 6.29 -8.02
C ASP A 188 17.20 6.15 -7.27
N VAL A 189 16.07 6.02 -7.98
CA VAL A 189 14.80 5.62 -7.34
C VAL A 189 14.76 4.11 -7.30
N ILE A 190 14.89 3.53 -6.11
CA ILE A 190 15.16 2.12 -5.92
C ILE A 190 13.89 1.31 -6.02
N ASP A 191 13.96 0.23 -6.81
CA ASP A 191 12.97 -0.85 -6.76
C ASP A 191 13.40 -1.86 -5.69
N SER A 192 12.66 -1.90 -4.58
CA SER A 192 12.86 -2.81 -3.47
C SER A 192 12.40 -4.25 -3.73
N ALA A 193 11.84 -4.55 -4.91
CA ALA A 193 11.35 -5.89 -5.27
C ALA A 193 12.34 -6.68 -6.14
N LYS A 194 12.62 -6.21 -7.36
CA LYS A 194 13.41 -6.96 -8.38
C LYS A 194 14.59 -6.17 -8.92
N GLY A 195 14.82 -4.94 -8.44
CA GLY A 195 15.93 -4.09 -8.87
C GLY A 195 15.67 -3.34 -10.17
N HIS A 196 14.41 -3.20 -10.59
CA HIS A 196 13.99 -2.32 -11.70
C HIS A 196 13.99 -0.85 -11.28
N ASN A 197 15.14 -0.36 -10.82
CA ASN A 197 15.29 1.02 -10.37
C ASN A 197 14.83 1.99 -11.46
N ALA A 198 14.18 3.08 -11.06
CA ALA A 198 13.67 4.09 -11.97
C ALA A 198 14.60 5.30 -12.03
N LYS A 199 14.75 5.86 -13.23
CA LYS A 199 15.39 7.16 -13.41
C LYS A 199 14.39 8.29 -13.20
N SER A 200 14.82 9.39 -12.58
CA SER A 200 13.97 10.56 -12.36
C SER A 200 14.22 11.67 -13.38
N THR A 201 13.16 12.33 -13.85
CA THR A 201 13.27 13.58 -14.66
C THR A 201 12.99 14.84 -13.85
N ILE A 202 12.88 14.72 -12.52
CA ILE A 202 12.44 15.80 -11.64
C ILE A 202 13.50 16.91 -11.55
N ASN A 203 13.12 18.11 -11.98
CA ASN A 203 13.99 19.28 -11.95
C ASN A 203 14.15 19.76 -10.48
N PRO A 204 15.39 19.97 -9.99
CA PRO A 204 15.65 20.44 -8.63
C PRO A 204 15.18 21.88 -8.33
N ASN A 205 14.77 22.65 -9.36
CA ASN A 205 14.27 24.03 -9.22
C ASN A 205 12.83 24.14 -9.76
N PRO A 206 11.81 23.77 -8.97
CA PRO A 206 10.42 23.89 -9.39
C PRO A 206 9.99 25.38 -9.47
N PRO A 207 9.08 25.74 -10.38
CA PRO A 207 8.58 27.12 -10.53
C PRO A 207 7.67 27.59 -9.38
N ASP A 208 7.28 26.71 -8.46
CA ASP A 208 6.44 27.03 -7.31
C ASP A 208 7.30 27.30 -6.05
N PRO A 209 7.31 28.54 -5.51
CA PRO A 209 8.10 28.90 -4.32
C PRO A 209 7.61 28.24 -3.01
N ALA A 210 6.50 27.51 -3.00
CA ALA A 210 6.11 26.63 -1.89
C ALA A 210 6.92 25.32 -1.83
N LEU A 211 7.84 25.09 -2.77
CA LEU A 211 8.65 23.89 -2.91
C LEU A 211 10.14 24.24 -2.82
N VAL A 212 10.88 23.52 -1.96
CA VAL A 212 12.29 23.80 -1.65
C VAL A 212 13.20 23.32 -2.79
N ALA A 213 14.03 24.23 -3.31
CA ALA A 213 15.07 23.93 -4.27
C ALA A 213 16.16 23.01 -3.66
N GLY A 214 16.65 22.05 -4.44
CA GLY A 214 17.84 21.25 -4.08
C GLY A 214 17.64 20.17 -3.02
N LYS A 215 16.39 19.83 -2.69
CA LYS A 215 15.98 18.60 -2.01
C LYS A 215 14.68 18.16 -2.67
N THR A 216 14.66 16.98 -3.30
CA THR A 216 13.42 16.36 -3.78
C THR A 216 12.59 15.84 -2.60
N ILE A 217 12.46 16.62 -1.52
CA ILE A 217 11.54 16.33 -0.43
C ILE A 217 10.22 16.94 -0.84
N ALA A 218 9.46 16.11 -1.54
CA ALA A 218 8.03 16.18 -1.46
C ALA A 218 7.60 16.02 0.01
N PHE A 219 6.40 16.45 0.36
CA PHE A 219 5.90 16.30 1.73
C PHE A 219 6.00 14.83 2.20
N GLY A 220 6.83 14.52 3.20
CA GLY A 220 7.04 13.13 3.62
C GLY A 220 7.93 12.35 2.63
N ASN A 221 8.10 11.04 2.81
CA ASN A 221 8.97 10.20 1.98
C ASN A 221 8.37 9.90 0.59
N ALA A 222 7.68 10.86 -0.03
CA ALA A 222 6.95 10.71 -1.29
C ALA A 222 7.70 11.38 -2.46
N GLY A 223 7.39 11.00 -3.69
CA GLY A 223 7.84 11.68 -4.90
C GLY A 223 6.94 12.83 -5.29
N GLY A 224 7.52 14.01 -5.55
CA GLY A 224 6.79 15.19 -6.05
C GLY A 224 6.84 15.30 -7.58
N PHE A 225 5.68 15.46 -8.20
CA PHE A 225 5.52 15.50 -9.66
C PHE A 225 4.84 16.81 -10.08
N TYR A 226 5.53 17.57 -10.95
CA TYR A 226 5.03 18.83 -11.49
C TYR A 226 5.48 19.05 -12.93
N GLY A 227 4.70 19.79 -13.72
CA GLY A 227 5.06 20.04 -15.11
C GLY A 227 5.19 18.72 -15.87
N ASN A 228 6.23 18.50 -16.68
CA ASN A 228 6.42 17.26 -17.43
C ASN A 228 7.35 16.25 -16.73
N GLN A 229 7.34 16.21 -15.39
CA GLN A 229 8.20 15.34 -14.59
C GLN A 229 7.59 13.95 -14.39
N TYR A 230 8.45 12.93 -14.36
CA TYR A 230 8.09 11.53 -14.21
C TYR A 230 9.31 10.70 -13.78
N LEU A 231 9.05 9.49 -13.31
CA LEU A 231 10.03 8.41 -13.18
C LEU A 231 9.89 7.43 -14.33
N GLU A 232 10.99 6.81 -14.72
CA GLU A 232 11.04 5.80 -15.77
C GLU A 232 11.83 4.57 -15.30
N ALA A 233 11.14 3.47 -15.07
CA ALA A 233 11.73 2.17 -14.82
C ALA A 233 11.96 1.43 -16.16
N PRO A 234 13.10 0.74 -16.34
CA PRO A 234 13.41 0.01 -17.56
C PRO A 234 12.30 -0.96 -17.98
N ASP A 235 12.24 -1.26 -19.27
CA ASP A 235 11.37 -2.32 -19.77
C ASP A 235 11.75 -3.67 -19.15
N SER A 236 10.72 -4.45 -18.77
CA SER A 236 10.85 -5.78 -18.19
C SER A 236 9.61 -6.62 -18.47
N GLY A 237 9.80 -7.94 -18.60
CA GLY A 237 8.72 -8.93 -18.66
C GLY A 237 7.83 -8.91 -17.40
N ASP A 238 8.40 -8.47 -16.28
CA ASP A 238 7.71 -8.28 -15.01
C ASP A 238 6.60 -7.22 -15.09
N PHE A 239 6.67 -6.31 -16.05
CA PHE A 239 5.66 -5.27 -16.24
C PHE A 239 4.73 -5.58 -17.41
N GLN A 240 4.65 -6.82 -17.89
CA GLN A 240 3.64 -7.20 -18.90
C GLN A 240 2.35 -7.68 -18.21
N ILE A 241 1.18 -7.13 -18.57
CA ILE A 241 -0.11 -7.71 -18.16
C ILE A 241 -0.47 -8.81 -19.15
N GLU A 242 -0.05 -10.03 -18.83
CA GLU A 242 -0.44 -11.23 -19.57
C GLU A 242 -1.48 -11.99 -18.75
N ASP A 243 -1.17 -12.22 -17.48
CA ASP A 243 -2.01 -12.93 -16.52
C ASP A 243 -2.64 -11.96 -15.50
N ASP A 244 -2.87 -12.45 -14.29
CA ASP A 244 -3.31 -11.67 -13.16
C ASP A 244 -2.26 -10.61 -12.79
N MET A 245 -2.73 -9.39 -12.52
CA MET A 245 -1.88 -8.30 -12.09
C MET A 245 -2.61 -7.39 -11.12
N SER A 246 -1.88 -6.87 -10.15
CA SER A 246 -2.36 -5.77 -9.32
C SER A 246 -1.33 -4.67 -9.23
N ILE A 247 -1.80 -3.42 -9.19
CA ILE A 247 -0.98 -2.25 -8.95
C ILE A 247 -1.58 -1.49 -7.79
N SER A 248 -0.74 -0.97 -6.90
CA SER A 248 -1.12 -0.20 -5.73
C SER A 248 -0.21 1.01 -5.60
N LEU A 249 -0.76 2.16 -5.22
CA LEU A 249 0.02 3.35 -4.89
C LEU A 249 -0.74 4.26 -3.93
N TRP A 250 0.00 5.16 -3.29
CA TRP A 250 -0.56 6.34 -2.63
C TRP A 250 -0.46 7.54 -3.54
N TYR A 251 -1.51 8.36 -3.57
CA TYR A 251 -1.56 9.54 -4.40
C TYR A 251 -2.23 10.73 -3.71
N LYS A 252 -1.65 11.92 -3.87
CA LYS A 252 -2.22 13.20 -3.47
C LYS A 252 -2.14 14.18 -4.63
N SER A 253 -3.27 14.43 -5.26
CA SER A 253 -3.37 15.41 -6.34
C SER A 253 -3.35 16.84 -5.80
N THR A 254 -2.51 17.70 -6.37
CA THR A 254 -2.54 19.17 -6.14
C THR A 254 -3.23 19.90 -7.30
N GLY A 255 -3.38 19.23 -8.45
CA GLY A 255 -4.04 19.77 -9.65
C GLY A 255 -5.37 19.09 -9.95
N ALA A 256 -6.27 19.82 -10.60
CA ALA A 256 -7.58 19.33 -11.02
C ALA A 256 -7.56 18.71 -12.44
N THR A 257 -6.42 18.60 -13.13
CA THR A 257 -6.38 18.16 -14.54
C THR A 257 -6.33 16.63 -14.69
N GLN A 258 -6.54 16.14 -15.91
CA GLN A 258 -6.26 14.74 -16.27
C GLN A 258 -4.78 14.40 -16.11
N GLN A 259 -4.48 13.23 -15.52
CA GLN A 259 -3.14 12.87 -15.05
C GLN A 259 -2.88 11.37 -15.20
N GLY A 260 -1.68 10.98 -15.61
CA GLY A 260 -1.24 9.58 -15.57
C GLY A 260 -0.43 9.30 -14.30
N LEU A 261 -0.77 8.23 -13.58
CA LEU A 261 -0.08 7.86 -12.33
C LEU A 261 0.94 6.75 -12.58
N VAL A 262 0.52 5.64 -13.18
CA VAL A 262 1.41 4.53 -13.56
C VAL A 262 1.00 4.07 -14.95
N ALA A 263 1.95 4.01 -15.89
CA ALA A 263 1.66 3.71 -17.28
C ALA A 263 2.81 2.97 -17.97
N LYS A 264 2.48 1.95 -18.77
CA LYS A 264 3.43 1.33 -19.71
C LYS A 264 2.92 1.57 -21.14
N TRP A 265 3.58 2.48 -21.86
CA TRP A 265 3.08 3.00 -23.13
C TRP A 265 3.32 2.04 -24.31
N GLY A 266 2.55 2.16 -25.40
CA GLY A 266 2.49 1.17 -26.49
C GLY A 266 1.26 0.26 -26.43
N GLY A 267 0.28 0.59 -25.59
CA GLY A 267 -0.99 -0.13 -25.47
C GLY A 267 -0.89 -1.37 -24.59
N ALA A 268 -0.32 -1.29 -23.38
CA ALA A 268 -0.42 -2.38 -22.41
C ALA A 268 -1.42 -2.07 -21.31
N TYR A 269 -1.20 -1.06 -20.46
CA TYR A 269 -2.14 -0.69 -19.39
C TYR A 269 -1.74 0.56 -18.61
N LEU A 270 -2.69 1.13 -17.86
CA LEU A 270 -2.51 2.36 -17.08
C LEU A 270 -3.46 2.43 -15.87
N ILE A 271 -2.95 2.98 -14.76
CA ILE A 271 -3.75 3.65 -13.71
C ILE A 271 -3.56 5.15 -13.88
N GLY A 272 -4.66 5.87 -14.08
CA GLY A 272 -4.65 7.32 -14.19
C GLY A 272 -5.93 7.95 -13.66
N MET A 273 -5.96 9.27 -13.70
CA MET A 273 -7.11 10.07 -13.33
C MET A 273 -7.63 10.84 -14.53
N LEU A 274 -8.90 10.66 -14.82
CA LEU A 274 -9.66 11.38 -15.82
C LEU A 274 -10.53 12.44 -15.15
N GLY A 275 -10.78 13.54 -15.86
CA GLY A 275 -11.57 14.67 -15.36
C GLY A 275 -10.71 15.91 -15.12
N ASN A 276 -11.33 17.08 -15.26
CA ASN A 276 -10.70 18.37 -15.03
C ASN A 276 -11.23 19.07 -13.76
N ASP A 277 -11.95 18.32 -12.92
CA ASP A 277 -12.59 18.78 -11.68
C ASP A 277 -12.47 17.65 -10.63
N PRO A 278 -12.02 17.94 -9.39
CA PRO A 278 -11.89 16.93 -8.34
C PRO A 278 -13.18 16.16 -8.05
N SER A 279 -14.34 16.81 -8.14
CA SER A 279 -15.64 16.17 -7.92
C SER A 279 -15.99 15.13 -8.98
N ASN A 280 -15.40 15.25 -10.17
CA ASN A 280 -15.61 14.38 -11.32
C ASN A 280 -14.38 13.52 -11.64
N PHE A 281 -13.41 13.44 -10.72
CA PHE A 281 -12.26 12.57 -10.91
C PHE A 281 -12.69 11.11 -10.98
N ILE A 282 -12.28 10.48 -12.07
CA ILE A 282 -12.49 9.06 -12.35
C ILE A 282 -11.12 8.40 -12.38
N ILE A 283 -10.95 7.36 -11.58
CA ILE A 283 -9.79 6.48 -11.69
C ILE A 283 -10.04 5.57 -12.88
N ASP A 284 -9.08 5.55 -13.78
CA ASP A 284 -9.12 4.76 -14.99
C ASP A 284 -8.09 3.63 -14.89
N TRP A 285 -8.57 2.40 -14.95
CA TRP A 285 -7.77 1.18 -15.00
C TRP A 285 -7.97 0.50 -16.34
N ARG A 286 -7.01 0.71 -17.25
CA ARG A 286 -7.12 0.28 -18.66
C ARG A 286 -6.10 -0.76 -19.04
N TYR A 287 -6.43 -1.60 -20.01
CA TYR A 287 -5.47 -2.33 -20.83
C TYR A 287 -5.91 -2.33 -22.31
N THR A 288 -4.96 -2.50 -23.21
CA THR A 288 -5.21 -2.52 -24.65
C THR A 288 -4.93 -3.93 -25.17
N HIS A 289 -5.84 -4.46 -25.99
CA HIS A 289 -5.71 -5.79 -26.58
C HIS A 289 -5.48 -5.66 -28.10
N THR A 290 -4.55 -6.45 -28.63
CA THR A 290 -4.28 -6.49 -30.08
C THR A 290 -5.23 -7.50 -30.69
N VAL A 291 -6.23 -7.01 -31.42
CA VAL A 291 -7.32 -7.79 -32.02
C VAL A 291 -6.84 -8.53 -33.28
N ASP A 292 -5.85 -7.98 -33.99
CA ASP A 292 -5.30 -8.60 -35.18
C ASP A 292 -3.79 -8.32 -35.30
N ILE A 293 -3.01 -9.41 -35.25
CA ILE A 293 -1.54 -9.38 -35.32
C ILE A 293 -1.01 -8.98 -36.70
N ASN A 294 -1.80 -9.13 -37.76
CA ASN A 294 -1.39 -8.84 -39.13
C ASN A 294 -1.64 -7.38 -39.50
N THR A 295 -2.71 -6.78 -38.98
CA THR A 295 -3.05 -5.36 -39.19
C THR A 295 -2.57 -4.45 -38.07
N GLY A 296 -2.20 -5.00 -36.91
CA GLY A 296 -1.83 -4.24 -35.72
C GLY A 296 -3.00 -3.51 -35.07
N ALA A 297 -4.25 -3.87 -35.41
CA ALA A 297 -5.44 -3.27 -34.85
C ALA A 297 -5.56 -3.56 -33.34
N THR A 298 -5.83 -2.53 -32.54
CA THR A 298 -5.94 -2.63 -31.09
C THR A 298 -7.28 -2.11 -30.58
N ASP A 299 -7.92 -2.85 -29.68
CA ASP A 299 -9.01 -2.35 -28.86
C ASP A 299 -8.50 -1.84 -27.51
N THR A 300 -9.32 -1.09 -26.77
CA THR A 300 -9.00 -0.71 -25.39
C THR A 300 -10.16 -1.03 -24.48
N ILE A 301 -9.84 -1.70 -23.37
CA ILE A 301 -10.79 -2.05 -22.32
C ILE A 301 -10.34 -1.34 -21.07
N PHE A 302 -11.28 -0.68 -20.40
CA PHE A 302 -10.96 0.06 -19.19
C PHE A 302 -12.12 0.09 -18.23
N LEU A 303 -11.77 0.05 -16.95
CA LEU A 303 -12.69 0.23 -15.86
C LEU A 303 -12.56 1.66 -15.35
N ASN A 304 -13.68 2.37 -15.31
CA ASN A 304 -13.77 3.68 -14.70
C ASN A 304 -14.41 3.55 -13.32
N SER A 305 -13.80 4.16 -12.31
CA SER A 305 -14.44 4.32 -11.02
C SER A 305 -15.74 5.13 -11.14
N SER A 306 -16.65 4.91 -10.22
CA SER A 306 -17.78 5.81 -10.00
C SER A 306 -17.28 7.21 -9.62
N PRO A 307 -18.02 8.29 -9.96
CA PRO A 307 -17.61 9.66 -9.65
C PRO A 307 -17.46 9.92 -8.16
N GLY A 308 -16.59 10.87 -7.80
CA GLY A 308 -16.45 11.35 -6.42
C GLY A 308 -15.64 10.45 -5.48
N LYS A 309 -14.87 9.48 -6.00
CA LYS A 309 -13.96 8.66 -5.18
C LYS A 309 -12.71 9.41 -4.69
N ILE A 310 -12.33 10.47 -5.39
CA ILE A 310 -11.23 11.37 -5.02
C ILE A 310 -11.78 12.81 -4.99
N PRO A 311 -12.68 13.14 -4.04
CA PRO A 311 -13.46 14.38 -4.08
C PRO A 311 -12.66 15.63 -3.73
N THR A 312 -11.50 15.48 -3.07
CA THR A 312 -10.71 16.60 -2.54
C THR A 312 -9.28 16.58 -3.05
N LEU A 313 -8.82 17.74 -3.52
CA LEU A 313 -7.39 17.97 -3.74
C LEU A 313 -6.64 17.98 -2.41
N ASN A 314 -5.33 17.84 -2.49
CA ASN A 314 -4.39 17.88 -1.39
C ASN A 314 -4.64 16.84 -0.28
N THR A 315 -5.45 15.82 -0.57
CA THR A 315 -5.76 14.71 0.31
C THR A 315 -5.12 13.45 -0.25
N TRP A 316 -4.58 12.61 0.64
CA TRP A 316 -3.99 11.33 0.26
C TRP A 316 -5.06 10.26 0.07
N TYR A 317 -4.95 9.54 -1.04
CA TYR A 317 -5.78 8.40 -1.37
C TYR A 317 -4.90 7.22 -1.72
N HIS A 318 -5.24 6.07 -1.17
CA HIS A 318 -4.69 4.80 -1.64
C HIS A 318 -5.51 4.32 -2.82
N ILE A 319 -4.85 4.00 -3.93
CA ILE A 319 -5.49 3.55 -5.16
C ILE A 319 -4.89 2.19 -5.52
N ALA A 320 -5.74 1.22 -5.80
CA ALA A 320 -5.30 -0.05 -6.37
C ALA A 320 -6.18 -0.49 -7.54
N GLY A 321 -5.54 -1.02 -8.58
CA GLY A 321 -6.19 -1.69 -9.71
C GLY A 321 -5.86 -3.17 -9.69
N VAL A 322 -6.86 -4.02 -9.89
CA VAL A 322 -6.70 -5.49 -9.91
C VAL A 322 -7.26 -6.02 -11.22
N LYS A 323 -6.51 -6.92 -11.87
CA LYS A 323 -6.97 -7.76 -12.99
C LYS A 323 -6.88 -9.21 -12.55
N LYS A 324 -7.99 -9.93 -12.70
CA LYS A 324 -8.14 -11.34 -12.32
C LYS A 324 -8.76 -12.15 -13.45
N GLY A 325 -8.08 -13.19 -13.90
CA GLY A 325 -8.64 -14.22 -14.77
C GLY A 325 -9.60 -15.13 -14.01
N ASN A 326 -10.73 -15.42 -14.62
CA ASN A 326 -11.75 -16.31 -14.09
C ASN A 326 -11.66 -17.69 -14.75
N SER A 327 -12.18 -18.72 -14.08
CA SER A 327 -12.15 -20.11 -14.57
C SER A 327 -12.95 -20.34 -15.85
N ASP A 328 -13.88 -19.45 -16.18
CA ASP A 328 -14.67 -19.46 -17.41
C ASP A 328 -13.97 -18.73 -18.58
N GLY A 329 -12.73 -18.25 -18.37
CA GLY A 329 -11.95 -17.50 -19.35
C GLY A 329 -12.25 -16.01 -19.40
N THR A 330 -13.21 -15.50 -18.62
CA THR A 330 -13.47 -14.06 -18.49
C THR A 330 -12.41 -13.38 -17.61
N VAL A 331 -12.36 -12.05 -17.62
CA VAL A 331 -11.47 -11.27 -16.74
C VAL A 331 -12.27 -10.27 -15.92
N SER A 332 -12.05 -10.26 -14.62
CA SER A 332 -12.54 -9.21 -13.72
C SER A 332 -11.50 -8.10 -13.60
N LEU A 333 -11.95 -6.86 -13.83
CA LEU A 333 -11.20 -5.67 -13.46
C LEU A 333 -11.84 -5.07 -12.20
N GLU A 334 -11.01 -4.60 -11.28
CA GLU A 334 -11.47 -3.98 -10.04
C GLU A 334 -10.64 -2.74 -9.73
N ILE A 335 -11.29 -1.71 -9.19
CA ILE A 335 -10.64 -0.53 -8.62
C ILE A 335 -10.96 -0.50 -7.13
N TYR A 336 -9.95 -0.17 -6.34
CA TYR A 336 -10.04 0.06 -4.92
C TYR A 336 -9.56 1.47 -4.59
N VAL A 337 -10.28 2.13 -3.69
CA VAL A 337 -9.90 3.43 -3.12
C VAL A 337 -9.94 3.32 -1.60
N ASN A 338 -8.85 3.68 -0.94
CA ASN A 338 -8.70 3.57 0.52
C ASN A 338 -9.04 2.17 1.04
N GLY A 339 -8.54 1.15 0.33
CA GLY A 339 -8.78 -0.26 0.65
C GLY A 339 -10.19 -0.78 0.36
N GLN A 340 -11.12 0.04 -0.13
CA GLN A 340 -12.50 -0.35 -0.44
C GLN A 340 -12.70 -0.53 -1.94
N LYS A 341 -13.31 -1.65 -2.35
CA LYS A 341 -13.67 -1.92 -3.75
C LYS A 341 -14.75 -0.96 -4.21
N ASP A 342 -14.66 -0.52 -5.46
CA ASP A 342 -15.71 0.24 -6.12
C ASP A 342 -16.67 -0.67 -6.90
N ASP A 343 -17.75 -1.11 -6.25
CA ASP A 343 -18.77 -1.97 -6.87
C ASP A 343 -19.67 -1.25 -7.89
N GLN A 344 -19.53 0.08 -8.01
CA GLN A 344 -20.25 0.90 -8.98
C GLN A 344 -19.36 1.33 -10.16
N ALA A 345 -18.16 0.77 -10.28
CA ALA A 345 -17.30 1.02 -11.42
C ALA A 345 -17.90 0.45 -12.71
N HIS A 346 -17.75 1.17 -13.82
CA HIS A 346 -18.28 0.79 -15.13
C HIS A 346 -17.14 0.36 -16.06
N LEU A 347 -17.33 -0.77 -16.70
CA LEU A 347 -16.45 -1.30 -17.72
C LEU A 347 -16.81 -0.71 -19.07
N TYR A 348 -15.81 -0.27 -19.82
CA TYR A 348 -15.97 0.30 -21.14
C TYR A 348 -15.09 -0.42 -22.16
N TYR A 349 -15.55 -0.43 -23.40
CA TYR A 349 -14.85 -0.99 -24.55
C TYR A 349 -14.82 0.03 -25.70
N ASP A 350 -13.61 0.35 -26.15
CA ASP A 350 -13.34 1.18 -27.32
C ASP A 350 -12.87 0.26 -28.47
N PRO A 351 -13.71 -0.03 -29.49
CA PRO A 351 -13.38 -0.93 -30.58
C PRO A 351 -12.34 -0.34 -31.55
N PRO A 352 -11.54 -1.18 -32.23
CA PRO A 352 -10.54 -0.72 -33.19
C PRO A 352 -11.17 -0.14 -34.46
N SER A 353 -12.42 -0.53 -34.75
CA SER A 353 -13.11 -0.24 -36.01
C SER A 353 -13.66 1.18 -36.11
N CYS A 354 -13.78 1.93 -35.02
CA CYS A 354 -14.23 3.32 -35.07
C CYS A 354 -13.89 4.13 -33.82
N SER A 355 -13.43 5.37 -34.06
CA SER A 355 -13.20 6.37 -33.01
C SER A 355 -14.54 6.90 -32.48
N GLY A 356 -14.71 6.91 -31.16
CA GLY A 356 -15.91 7.45 -30.49
C GLY A 356 -17.07 6.46 -30.32
N CYS A 357 -16.94 5.22 -30.77
CA CYS A 357 -17.94 4.17 -30.63
C CYS A 357 -17.87 3.44 -29.27
N ARG A 358 -17.63 4.19 -28.20
CA ARG A 358 -17.46 3.63 -26.85
C ARG A 358 -18.70 2.86 -26.43
N GLN A 359 -18.51 1.64 -25.96
CA GLN A 359 -19.56 0.81 -25.40
C GLN A 359 -19.43 0.79 -23.88
N ASP A 360 -20.53 1.00 -23.16
CA ASP A 360 -20.62 0.77 -21.73
C ASP A 360 -21.10 -0.67 -21.50
N TRP A 361 -20.28 -1.49 -20.86
CA TRP A 361 -20.58 -2.88 -20.51
C TRP A 361 -21.04 -3.02 -19.05
N GLY A 362 -21.15 -1.91 -18.29
CA GLY A 362 -21.59 -1.90 -16.90
C GLY A 362 -20.62 -2.58 -15.95
N ALA A 363 -21.12 -3.16 -14.86
CA ALA A 363 -20.32 -3.76 -13.78
C ALA A 363 -19.90 -5.24 -14.02
N GLY A 364 -19.96 -5.71 -15.27
CA GLY A 364 -19.69 -7.11 -15.63
C GLY A 364 -18.20 -7.43 -15.88
N PRO A 365 -17.82 -8.72 -15.94
CA PRO A 365 -16.48 -9.11 -16.33
C PRO A 365 -16.25 -8.85 -17.83
N VAL A 366 -14.99 -8.67 -18.19
CA VAL A 366 -14.55 -8.66 -19.58
C VAL A 366 -14.84 -10.04 -20.20
N PRO A 367 -15.54 -10.11 -21.35
CA PRO A 367 -15.80 -11.37 -22.04
C PRO A 367 -14.52 -12.09 -22.45
N ALA A 368 -14.54 -13.43 -22.44
CA ALA A 368 -13.36 -14.27 -22.67
C ALA A 368 -12.62 -14.00 -24.00
N GLN A 369 -13.35 -13.61 -25.04
CA GLN A 369 -12.76 -13.27 -26.34
C GLN A 369 -11.86 -12.02 -26.32
N TYR A 370 -12.00 -11.18 -25.30
CA TYR A 370 -11.18 -9.98 -25.10
C TYR A 370 -10.25 -10.06 -23.88
N ALA A 371 -10.26 -11.19 -23.16
CA ALA A 371 -9.56 -11.37 -21.90
C ALA A 371 -8.03 -11.54 -22.04
N LYS A 372 -7.56 -11.97 -23.21
CA LYS A 372 -6.16 -12.31 -23.45
C LYS A 372 -5.44 -11.15 -24.13
N ILE A 373 -4.32 -10.70 -23.56
CA ILE A 373 -3.50 -9.61 -24.13
C ILE A 373 -2.39 -10.24 -24.96
N TYR A 374 -2.26 -9.81 -26.22
CA TYR A 374 -1.35 -10.44 -27.20
C TYR A 374 -0.08 -9.66 -27.49
N LYS A 375 0.15 -8.51 -26.84
CA LYS A 375 1.32 -7.68 -27.14
C LYS A 375 2.05 -7.23 -25.88
N ALA A 376 3.12 -7.95 -25.58
CA ALA A 376 4.21 -7.39 -24.81
C ALA A 376 4.80 -6.19 -25.58
N ASN A 377 5.00 -5.07 -24.90
CA ASN A 377 5.68 -3.91 -25.49
C ASN A 377 7.06 -3.71 -24.85
N GLY A 378 8.02 -3.26 -25.67
CA GLY A 378 9.40 -2.99 -25.26
C GLY A 378 9.60 -1.61 -24.65
N VAL A 379 8.57 -1.04 -24.03
CA VAL A 379 8.55 0.36 -23.59
C VAL A 379 8.74 0.44 -22.08
N PRO A 380 9.48 1.43 -21.56
CA PRO A 380 9.62 1.61 -20.11
C PRO A 380 8.28 1.74 -19.37
N LEU A 381 8.31 1.41 -18.08
CA LEU A 381 7.24 1.75 -17.15
C LEU A 381 7.45 3.19 -16.66
N TYR A 382 6.40 3.99 -16.72
CA TYR A 382 6.40 5.36 -16.25
C TYR A 382 5.58 5.51 -14.98
N ILE A 383 6.10 6.30 -14.03
CA ILE A 383 5.39 6.75 -12.84
C ILE A 383 5.29 8.28 -12.90
N GLY A 384 4.09 8.83 -12.70
CA GLY A 384 3.82 10.26 -12.79
C GLY A 384 3.57 10.78 -14.21
N LYS A 385 3.31 9.92 -15.19
CA LYS A 385 2.78 10.35 -16.50
C LYS A 385 2.02 9.26 -17.26
N TRP A 386 1.22 9.68 -18.24
CA TRP A 386 0.51 8.83 -19.21
C TRP A 386 1.36 8.32 -20.39
N GLY A 387 2.65 8.07 -20.18
CA GLY A 387 3.54 7.68 -21.28
C GLY A 387 3.86 8.82 -22.26
N GLY A 388 3.95 8.52 -23.56
CA GLY A 388 4.43 9.47 -24.59
C GLY A 388 3.50 10.65 -24.92
N TYR A 389 2.22 10.61 -24.51
CA TYR A 389 1.20 11.62 -24.84
C TYR A 389 1.20 12.86 -23.93
N GLY A 390 1.97 12.88 -22.84
CA GLY A 390 2.12 14.08 -22.01
C GLY A 390 0.90 14.45 -21.17
N LEU A 391 0.42 13.52 -20.33
CA LEU A 391 -0.49 13.85 -19.20
C LEU A 391 0.28 13.58 -17.89
N PRO A 392 1.07 14.55 -17.44
CA PRO A 392 1.88 14.39 -16.25
C PRO A 392 1.02 14.44 -14.98
N ALA A 393 1.50 13.80 -13.92
CA ALA A 393 0.92 13.94 -12.59
C ALA A 393 1.25 15.32 -11.99
N TYR A 394 0.34 15.82 -11.16
CA TYR A 394 0.45 17.05 -10.41
C TYR A 394 0.17 16.76 -8.94
N GLY A 395 1.24 16.62 -8.16
CA GLY A 395 1.16 16.38 -6.73
C GLY A 395 2.18 15.37 -6.26
N PHE A 396 1.74 14.41 -5.43
CA PHE A 396 2.64 13.48 -4.74
C PHE A 396 2.21 12.04 -5.00
N ILE A 397 3.15 11.18 -5.38
CA ILE A 397 2.96 9.73 -5.47
C ILE A 397 3.90 9.09 -4.45
N ASP A 398 3.47 8.00 -3.83
CA ASP A 398 4.27 7.22 -2.90
C ASP A 398 3.93 5.71 -3.01
N ASP A 399 4.84 4.86 -2.56
CA ASP A 399 4.61 3.45 -2.24
C ASP A 399 4.05 2.63 -3.42
N VAL A 400 4.57 2.87 -4.63
CA VAL A 400 4.11 2.24 -5.88
C VAL A 400 4.55 0.78 -5.90
N ARG A 401 3.58 -0.13 -5.96
CA ARG A 401 3.80 -1.58 -6.01
C ARG A 401 3.11 -2.23 -7.20
N ILE A 402 3.75 -3.24 -7.79
CA ILE A 402 3.23 -4.07 -8.87
C ILE A 402 3.38 -5.55 -8.51
N TYR A 403 2.29 -6.30 -8.69
CA TYR A 403 2.19 -7.71 -8.36
C TYR A 403 1.77 -8.54 -9.58
N LYS A 404 2.41 -9.70 -9.79
CA LYS A 404 1.99 -10.75 -10.74
C LYS A 404 0.95 -11.70 -10.13
N LYS A 405 -0.04 -11.13 -9.43
CA LYS A 405 -1.22 -11.83 -8.92
C LYS A 405 -2.39 -10.87 -8.79
N ALA A 406 -3.59 -11.42 -8.70
CA ALA A 406 -4.78 -10.69 -8.33
C ALA A 406 -4.85 -10.59 -6.80
N LEU A 407 -4.64 -9.39 -6.26
CA LEU A 407 -4.77 -9.14 -4.84
C LEU A 407 -6.23 -9.30 -4.42
N SER A 408 -6.45 -10.00 -3.31
CA SER A 408 -7.74 -10.04 -2.65
C SER A 408 -8.07 -8.71 -1.96
N ALA A 409 -9.34 -8.44 -1.70
CA ALA A 409 -9.76 -7.25 -0.94
C ALA A 409 -9.06 -7.14 0.43
N ALA A 410 -8.79 -8.27 1.10
CA ALA A 410 -8.05 -8.29 2.36
C ALA A 410 -6.59 -7.84 2.17
N GLU A 411 -5.93 -8.31 1.11
CA GLU A 411 -4.57 -7.91 0.74
C GLU A 411 -4.49 -6.43 0.35
N VAL A 412 -5.44 -5.93 -0.44
CA VAL A 412 -5.53 -4.50 -0.74
C VAL A 412 -5.76 -3.69 0.55
N GLY A 413 -6.60 -4.19 1.46
CA GLY A 413 -6.78 -3.62 2.80
C GLY A 413 -5.50 -3.63 3.63
N LEU A 414 -4.64 -4.64 3.51
CA LEU A 414 -3.32 -4.66 4.16
C LEU A 414 -2.36 -3.64 3.55
N LEU A 415 -2.43 -3.37 2.25
CA LEU A 415 -1.63 -2.30 1.64
C LEU A 415 -2.12 -0.91 2.05
N PHE A 416 -3.44 -0.72 2.14
CA PHE A 416 -4.03 0.51 2.65
C PHE A 416 -3.70 0.77 4.12
N ASN A 417 -3.70 -0.26 4.96
CA ASN A 417 -3.42 -0.13 6.40
C ASN A 417 -1.92 -0.26 6.75
N GLY A 418 -1.12 -0.88 5.88
CA GLY A 418 0.30 -1.15 6.10
C GLY A 418 1.22 -0.17 5.38
N GLY A 419 0.74 0.41 4.27
CA GLY A 419 1.22 1.69 3.78
C GLY A 419 0.57 2.77 4.61
N ASP A 420 0.93 2.91 5.88
CA ASP A 420 0.84 4.21 6.52
C ASP A 420 1.76 5.11 5.70
N GLY A 421 1.24 5.70 4.62
CA GLY A 421 1.94 6.75 3.92
C GLY A 421 2.41 7.71 4.98
N CYS A 422 3.72 7.97 5.00
CA CYS A 422 4.35 8.75 6.05
C CYS A 422 3.88 10.20 5.89
N PHE A 423 2.62 10.47 6.23
CA PHE A 423 1.97 11.75 6.01
C PHE A 423 2.23 12.61 7.25
N PRO A 424 2.74 13.83 7.06
CA PRO A 424 3.05 14.75 8.15
C PRO A 424 1.83 15.29 8.90
#